data_AF-A0A440ANV0-F1
#
_entry.id   AF-A0A440ANV0-F1
#
_cell.length_a   1.000
_cell.length_b   1.000
_cell.length_c   1.000
_cell.angle_alpha   90.00
_cell.angle_beta   90.00
_cell.angle_gamma   90.00
#
_symmetry.space_group_name_H-M   'P 1'
#
loop_
_entity.id
_entity.type
_entity.pdbx_description
1 polymer ?
#
loop_
_entity_poly.entity_id
_entity_poly.type
_entity_poly.pdbx_seq_one_letter_code
_entity_poly.pdbx_strand_id
1 'polypeptide(L)' 'DWTGFSGGATVKDIPARAEGRVKIADGTTSVEIASGEATVRGIKAAIAQASTLSIANGAASIEKLMLDVGGGSLTVSG' A
#
# COMPACT_ATOMS: atom_id res chain seq x y z
N ASP A 1 1.58 -6.66 19.02
CA ASP A 1 2.31 -5.42 18.70
C ASP A 1 2.29 -5.10 17.22
N TRP A 2 2.72 -3.89 16.86
CA TRP A 2 2.98 -3.51 15.48
C TRP A 2 4.38 -3.98 15.05
N THR A 3 4.48 -4.49 13.83
CA THR A 3 5.73 -4.84 13.17
C THR A 3 5.92 -3.93 11.96
N GLY A 4 6.99 -3.14 11.95
CA GLY A 4 7.33 -2.31 10.80
C GLY A 4 7.82 -3.16 9.62
N PHE A 5 7.55 -2.71 8.41
CA PHE A 5 8.14 -3.27 7.20
C PHE A 5 8.68 -2.15 6.30
N SER A 6 9.79 -2.46 5.64
CA SER A 6 10.25 -1.77 4.45
C SER A 6 10.66 -2.85 3.45
N GLY A 7 10.23 -2.71 2.21
CA GLY A 7 10.44 -3.75 1.22
C GLY A 7 10.25 -3.24 -0.18
N GLY A 8 10.71 -4.04 -1.13
CA GLY A 8 10.52 -3.76 -2.53
C GLY A 8 10.62 -5.02 -3.37
N ALA A 9 10.10 -4.93 -4.57
CA ALA A 9 10.17 -5.99 -5.56
C ALA A 9 10.44 -5.38 -6.92
N THR A 10 11.12 -6.12 -7.78
CA THR A 10 11.31 -5.76 -9.19
C THR A 10 10.46 -6.68 -10.03
N VAL A 11 9.49 -6.13 -10.76
CA VAL A 11 8.62 -6.90 -11.67
C VAL A 11 8.79 -6.34 -13.08
N LYS A 12 9.25 -7.16 -14.02
CA LYS A 12 9.54 -6.73 -15.40
C LYS A 12 10.43 -5.47 -15.43
N ASP A 13 11.53 -5.52 -14.68
CA ASP A 13 12.50 -4.42 -14.53
C ASP A 13 11.94 -3.12 -13.92
N ILE A 14 10.73 -3.16 -13.37
CA ILE A 14 10.12 -2.04 -12.66
C ILE A 14 10.35 -2.26 -11.16
N PRO A 15 11.27 -1.51 -10.51
CA PRO A 15 11.38 -1.52 -9.07
C PRO A 15 10.17 -0.84 -8.46
N ALA A 16 9.57 -1.51 -7.47
CA ALA A 16 8.55 -0.96 -6.59
C ALA A 16 9.06 -1.04 -5.15
N ARG A 17 8.72 -0.04 -4.35
CA ARG A 17 9.03 0.00 -2.91
C ARG A 17 7.77 0.32 -2.13
N ALA A 18 7.71 -0.17 -0.89
CA ALA A 18 6.66 0.15 0.06
C ALA A 18 7.21 0.11 1.49
N GLU A 19 6.68 0.99 2.33
CA GLU A 19 6.97 1.06 3.75
C GLU A 19 5.67 1.17 4.54
N GLY A 20 5.68 0.61 5.74
CA GLY A 20 4.50 0.62 6.59
C GLY A 20 4.67 -0.22 7.84
N ARG A 21 3.55 -0.63 8.41
CA ARG A 21 3.51 -1.52 9.57
C ARG A 21 2.29 -2.43 9.52
N VAL A 22 2.43 -3.59 10.14
CA VAL A 22 1.38 -4.60 10.26
C VAL A 22 1.15 -4.96 11.72
N LYS A 23 -0.10 -5.16 12.11
CA LYS A 23 -0.50 -5.69 13.42
C LYS A 23 -1.50 -6.81 13.19
N ILE A 24 -1.29 -7.92 13.88
CA ILE A 24 -2.25 -9.03 13.93
C ILE A 24 -2.81 -9.06 15.35
N ALA A 25 -4.12 -8.86 15.47
CA ALA A 25 -4.84 -8.89 16.74
C ALA A 25 -6.31 -9.26 16.49
N ASP A 26 -6.91 -10.00 17.42
CA ASP A 26 -8.35 -10.27 17.42
C ASP A 26 -8.88 -10.86 16.10
N GLY A 27 -8.09 -11.76 15.48
CA GLY A 27 -8.43 -12.38 14.18
C GLY A 27 -8.35 -11.45 12.96
N THR A 28 -7.89 -10.21 13.15
CA THR A 28 -7.73 -9.19 12.10
C THR A 28 -6.27 -8.86 11.88
N THR A 29 -5.86 -8.81 10.61
CA THR A 29 -4.58 -8.22 10.21
C THR A 29 -4.81 -6.79 9.76
N SER A 30 -4.31 -5.82 10.52
CA SER A 30 -4.32 -4.40 10.16
C SER A 30 -3.00 -4.04 9.52
N VAL A 31 -3.05 -3.35 8.38
CA VAL A 31 -1.87 -2.86 7.66
C VAL A 31 -2.01 -1.36 7.51
N GLU A 32 -0.99 -0.63 7.92
CA GLU A 32 -0.84 0.78 7.59
C GLU A 32 0.27 0.93 6.56
N ILE A 33 -0.06 1.46 5.40
CA ILE A 33 0.88 1.78 4.33
C ILE A 33 1.26 3.25 4.49
N ALA A 34 2.51 3.51 4.85
CA ALA A 34 3.02 4.87 5.05
C ALA A 34 3.46 5.48 3.71
N SER A 35 4.11 4.69 2.87
CA SER A 35 4.61 5.12 1.56
C SER A 35 4.70 3.94 0.60
N GLY A 36 4.71 4.26 -0.69
CA GLY A 36 4.98 3.29 -1.74
C GLY A 36 5.06 3.97 -3.08
N GLU A 37 5.94 3.49 -3.95
CA GLU A 37 6.13 4.07 -5.28
C GLU A 37 6.65 3.05 -6.29
N ALA A 38 6.32 3.30 -7.55
CA ALA A 38 6.87 2.59 -8.70
C ALA A 38 6.87 3.53 -9.93
N THR A 39 7.78 3.29 -10.88
CA THR A 39 7.78 4.02 -12.16
C THR A 39 7.63 3.05 -13.32
N VAL A 40 6.53 3.16 -14.06
CA VAL A 40 6.20 2.29 -15.19
C VAL A 40 6.29 3.09 -16.47
N ARG A 41 7.25 2.76 -17.36
CA ARG A 41 7.42 3.43 -18.66
C ARG A 41 7.49 4.97 -18.55
N GLY A 42 8.17 5.47 -17.51
CA GLY A 42 8.30 6.91 -17.24
C GLY A 42 7.15 7.53 -16.44
N ILE A 43 6.09 6.78 -16.13
CA ILE A 43 4.97 7.24 -15.32
C ILE A 43 5.19 6.84 -13.87
N LYS A 44 5.40 7.82 -12.99
CA LYS A 44 5.49 7.59 -11.55
C LYS A 44 4.08 7.37 -10.98
N ALA A 45 3.94 6.32 -10.18
CA ALA A 45 2.82 6.06 -9.32
C ALA A 45 3.31 6.05 -7.86
N ALA A 46 2.61 6.73 -6.96
CA ALA A 46 2.96 6.77 -5.54
C ALA A 46 1.71 6.80 -4.65
N ILE A 47 1.85 6.29 -3.42
CA ILE A 47 0.89 6.50 -2.35
C ILE A 47 0.87 8.00 -2.02
N ALA A 48 -0.28 8.65 -2.21
CA ALA A 48 -0.43 10.09 -1.99
C ALA A 48 -0.48 10.46 -0.50
N GLN A 49 -1.01 9.54 0.33
CA GLN A 49 -1.10 9.69 1.78
C GLN A 49 -1.17 8.33 2.48
N ALA A 50 -0.78 8.29 3.75
CA ALA A 50 -0.88 7.09 4.57
C ALA A 50 -2.29 6.50 4.53
N SER A 51 -2.38 5.18 4.41
CA SER A 51 -3.62 4.45 4.15
C SER A 51 -3.69 3.17 4.98
N THR A 52 -4.90 2.74 5.32
CA THR A 52 -5.11 1.55 6.16
C THR A 52 -5.89 0.48 5.40
N LEU A 53 -5.42 -0.76 5.54
CA LEU A 53 -6.09 -1.98 5.12
C LEU A 53 -6.40 -2.85 6.33
N SER A 54 -7.51 -3.58 6.28
CA SER A 54 -7.82 -4.65 7.22
C SER A 54 -8.05 -5.95 6.47
N ILE A 55 -7.65 -7.06 7.06
CA ILE A 55 -7.91 -8.39 6.53
C ILE A 55 -8.51 -9.21 7.67
N ALA A 56 -9.73 -9.70 7.46
CA ALA A 56 -10.45 -10.54 8.42
C ALA A 56 -11.29 -11.56 7.66
N ASN A 57 -11.42 -12.77 8.21
CA ASN A 57 -12.23 -13.84 7.62
C ASN A 57 -11.90 -14.15 6.15
N GLY A 58 -10.64 -13.96 5.73
CA GLY A 58 -10.20 -14.17 4.35
C GLY A 58 -10.56 -13.05 3.36
N ALA A 59 -11.22 -11.97 3.82
CA ALA A 59 -11.54 -10.80 3.01
C ALA A 59 -10.60 -9.64 3.37
N ALA A 60 -10.14 -8.91 2.34
CA ALA A 60 -9.41 -7.67 2.52
C ALA A 60 -10.36 -6.48 2.32
N SER A 61 -10.26 -5.49 3.20
CA SER A 61 -10.98 -4.25 3.13
C SER A 61 -10.02 -3.08 3.10
N ILE A 62 -10.28 -2.16 2.18
CA ILE A 62 -9.56 -0.92 1.92
C ILE A 62 -10.54 0.20 2.24
N GLU A 63 -10.32 0.91 3.34
CA GLU A 63 -11.15 2.07 3.66
C GLU A 63 -10.94 3.17 2.62
N LYS A 64 -9.67 3.53 2.42
CA LYS A 64 -9.25 4.54 1.46
C LYS A 64 -7.77 4.38 1.15
N LEU A 65 -7.45 4.18 -0.11
CA LEU A 65 -6.09 4.20 -0.65
C LEU A 65 -6.02 5.26 -1.75
N MET A 66 -5.25 6.33 -1.50
CA MET A 66 -5.07 7.40 -2.48
C MET A 66 -3.74 7.23 -3.21
N LEU A 67 -3.80 7.28 -4.54
CA LEU A 67 -2.64 7.07 -5.41
C LEU A 67 -2.48 8.28 -6.33
N ASP A 68 -1.27 8.83 -6.39
CA ASP A 68 -0.88 9.81 -7.39
C ASP A 68 -0.23 9.08 -8.56
N VAL A 69 -0.75 9.27 -9.78
CA VAL A 69 -0.28 8.57 -10.98
C VAL A 69 -0.14 9.56 -12.13
N GLY A 70 1.10 9.83 -12.53
CA GLY A 70 1.39 10.67 -13.71
C GLY A 70 0.76 12.06 -13.68
N GLY A 71 0.54 12.65 -12.49
CA GLY A 71 -0.12 13.94 -12.29
C GLY A 71 -1.65 13.87 -12.08
N GLY A 72 -2.26 12.69 -12.16
CA GLY A 72 -3.64 12.44 -11.72
C GLY A 72 -3.71 11.81 -10.32
N SER A 73 -4.91 11.77 -9.74
CA SER A 73 -5.17 11.12 -8.45
C SER A 73 -6.26 10.06 -8.57
N LEU A 74 -6.08 8.93 -7.88
CA LEU A 74 -7.02 7.82 -7.79
C LEU A 74 -7.34 7.57 -6.32
N THR A 75 -8.60 7.23 -6.02
CA THR A 75 -9.01 6.74 -4.70
C THR A 75 -9.59 5.35 -4.86
N VAL A 76 -9.09 4.41 -4.09
CA VAL A 76 -9.57 3.02 -4.03
C VAL A 76 -10.18 2.76 -2.65
N SER A 77 -11.35 2.13 -2.64
CA SER A 77 -12.03 1.63 -1.44
C SER A 77 -12.79 0.36 -1.79
N GLY A 78 -12.96 -0.57 -0.84
CA GLY A 78 -13.70 -1.82 -1.06
C GLY A 78 -13.43 -2.89 -0.02
#